data_AF-A0A350YPN9-F1
#
_entry.id   AF-A0A350YPN9-F1
#
_cell.length_a   1.000
_cell.length_b   1.000
_cell.length_c   1.000
_cell.angle_alpha   90.00
_cell.angle_beta   90.00
_cell.angle_gamma   90.00
#
_symmetry.space_group_name_H-M   'P 1'
#
loop_
_entity.id
_entity.type
_entity.pdbx_description
1 polymer ?
#
loop_
_entity_poly.entity_id
_entity_poly.type
_entity_poly.pdbx_seq_one_letter_code
_entity_poly.pdbx_strand_id
1 'polypeptide(L)'
;MNGRDYYKLPYDLNKGAGGATLWIYYLPGLENDTIKPVAAIGTYDTTDGEKITDLGPDFDDIDVDLNRGSGGDYILLAYRKHTDHSDQLLTGLSIWDRHTTYVYSLGTSAAYTWHGLLQYGTSSLQDLNEDASGEYIYLYYTTQFVEESALPGK
;
A
#
# COMPACT_ATOMS: atom_id res chain seq x y z
N MET A 1 16.39 13.16 10.17
CA MET A 1 15.13 13.51 9.50
C MET A 1 15.50 14.30 8.24
N ASN A 2 15.07 13.84 7.07
CA ASN A 2 15.53 14.37 5.76
C ASN A 2 14.80 15.65 5.32
N GLY A 3 14.23 16.41 6.26
CA GLY A 3 13.50 17.65 5.98
C GLY A 3 12.21 17.49 5.18
N ARG A 4 11.75 16.26 4.92
CA ARG A 4 10.56 15.96 4.12
C ARG A 4 9.44 15.38 4.95
N ASP A 5 8.23 15.66 4.50
CA ASP A 5 7.00 15.19 5.12
C ASP A 5 6.54 13.85 4.57
N TYR A 6 5.97 13.05 5.45
CA TYR A 6 5.17 11.90 5.06
C TYR A 6 3.75 12.37 4.74
N TYR A 7 3.20 11.86 3.65
CA TYR A 7 1.86 12.17 3.19
C TYR A 7 0.92 11.02 3.52
N LYS A 8 -0.23 11.39 4.07
CA LYS A 8 -1.28 10.46 4.45
C LYS A 8 -2.17 10.17 3.24
N LEU A 9 -2.52 8.91 3.00
CA LEU A 9 -3.73 8.57 2.27
C LEU A 9 -4.92 8.70 3.25
N PRO A 10 -5.81 9.70 3.11
CA PRO A 10 -6.82 10.03 4.10
C PRO A 10 -8.02 9.07 4.09
N TYR A 11 -7.77 7.77 4.25
CA TYR A 11 -8.78 6.73 4.36
C TYR A 11 -8.46 5.82 5.55
N ASP A 12 -9.46 5.54 6.38
CA ASP A 12 -9.33 4.63 7.52
C ASP A 12 -9.36 3.17 7.03
N LEU A 13 -8.28 2.44 7.21
CA LEU A 13 -8.19 1.04 6.74
C LEU A 13 -9.11 0.09 7.53
N ASN A 14 -9.58 0.48 8.72
CA ASN A 14 -10.54 -0.31 9.52
C ASN A 14 -11.97 0.24 9.45
N LYS A 15 -12.29 1.03 8.42
CA LYS A 15 -13.59 1.70 8.33
C LYS A 15 -14.73 0.69 8.41
N GLY A 16 -15.63 0.92 9.36
CA GLY A 16 -16.81 0.08 9.59
C GLY A 16 -16.57 -1.17 10.44
N ALA A 17 -15.32 -1.56 10.67
CA ALA A 17 -14.96 -2.76 11.42
C ALA A 17 -14.91 -2.55 12.95
N GLY A 18 -14.84 -1.30 13.40
CA GLY A 18 -14.89 -0.95 14.84
C GLY A 18 -13.57 -1.08 15.61
N GLY A 19 -12.46 -1.36 14.92
CA GLY A 19 -11.11 -1.43 15.50
C GLY A 19 -10.33 -0.10 15.51
N ALA A 20 -9.00 -0.20 15.49
CA ALA A 20 -8.14 0.97 15.50
C ALA A 20 -8.22 1.74 14.18
N THR A 21 -8.28 3.06 14.24
CA THR A 21 -8.14 3.88 13.03
C THR A 21 -6.72 3.79 12.49
N LEU A 22 -6.57 3.32 11.25
CA LEU A 22 -5.28 3.10 10.59
C LEU A 22 -5.21 3.88 9.28
N TRP A 23 -4.03 4.43 8.97
CA TRP A 23 -3.78 5.16 7.74
C TRP A 23 -2.43 4.75 7.15
N ILE A 24 -2.34 4.76 5.82
CA ILE A 24 -1.07 4.64 5.12
C ILE A 24 -0.41 6.02 5.03
N TYR A 25 0.86 6.06 5.41
CA TYR A 25 1.73 7.21 5.16
C TYR A 25 2.84 6.80 4.20
N TYR A 26 3.12 7.65 3.23
CA TYR A 26 4.18 7.44 2.25
C TYR A 26 5.03 8.70 2.10
N LEU A 27 6.28 8.53 1.71
CA LEU A 27 7.20 9.62 1.42
C LEU A 27 7.43 9.66 -0.10
N PRO A 28 6.96 10.71 -0.82
CA PRO A 28 7.23 10.87 -2.24
C PRO A 28 8.73 10.90 -2.51
N GLY A 29 9.16 10.05 -3.45
CA GLY A 29 10.50 10.11 -4.01
C GLY A 29 10.64 11.36 -4.88
N LEU A 30 11.81 11.99 -4.82
CA LEU A 30 12.16 13.15 -5.65
C LEU A 30 13.25 12.74 -6.63
N GLU A 31 13.45 13.52 -7.70
CA GLU A 31 14.55 13.23 -8.61
C GLU A 31 15.90 13.43 -7.90
N ASN A 32 16.84 12.52 -8.17
CA ASN A 32 18.18 12.51 -7.56
C ASN A 32 18.16 12.42 -6.03
N ASP A 33 17.14 11.77 -5.48
CA ASP A 33 17.03 11.51 -4.05
C ASP A 33 18.02 10.45 -3.56
N THR A 34 18.41 10.55 -2.29
CA THR A 34 19.29 9.59 -1.60
C THR A 34 18.50 8.45 -0.95
N ILE A 35 17.18 8.59 -0.83
CA ILE A 35 16.30 7.52 -0.35
C ILE A 35 16.12 6.48 -1.47
N LYS A 36 16.36 5.21 -1.13
CA LYS A 36 16.05 4.10 -2.03
C LYS A 36 14.54 3.98 -2.22
N PRO A 37 14.02 4.08 -3.45
CA PRO A 37 12.59 4.01 -3.70
C PRO A 37 12.03 2.60 -3.44
N VAL A 38 10.71 2.52 -3.33
CA VAL A 38 9.98 1.24 -3.27
C VAL A 38 9.80 0.72 -4.69
N ALA A 39 10.11 -0.56 -4.90
CA ALA A 39 9.98 -1.25 -6.19
C ALA A 39 8.79 -2.20 -6.22
N ALA A 40 8.39 -2.75 -5.06
CA ALA A 40 7.23 -3.62 -4.96
C ALA A 40 6.53 -3.45 -3.60
N ILE A 41 5.25 -3.80 -3.57
CA ILE A 41 4.40 -3.82 -2.38
C ILE A 41 3.48 -5.04 -2.46
N GLY A 42 3.12 -5.59 -1.32
CA GLY A 42 2.22 -6.73 -1.21
C GLY A 42 1.66 -6.86 0.19
N THR A 43 0.61 -7.66 0.33
CA THR A 43 0.05 -8.06 1.63
C THR A 43 0.29 -9.54 1.84
N TYR A 44 0.38 -9.97 3.09
CA TYR A 44 0.28 -11.39 3.41
C TYR A 44 -0.63 -11.60 4.62
N ASP A 45 -1.54 -12.57 4.50
CA ASP A 45 -2.50 -12.95 5.52
C ASP A 45 -2.02 -14.17 6.30
N THR A 46 -1.61 -13.95 7.55
CA THR A 46 -1.11 -15.06 8.38
C THR A 46 -2.21 -15.94 8.96
N THR A 47 -3.46 -15.47 9.01
CA THR A 47 -4.60 -16.31 9.39
C THR A 47 -4.81 -17.41 8.35
N ASP A 48 -4.68 -17.06 7.07
CA ASP A 48 -4.75 -17.99 5.93
C ASP A 48 -3.46 -18.80 5.72
N GLY A 49 -2.44 -18.55 6.54
CA GLY A 49 -1.17 -19.27 6.52
C GLY A 49 -0.15 -18.77 5.50
N GLU A 50 -0.41 -17.60 4.89
CA GLU A 50 0.55 -16.90 4.05
C GLU A 50 1.73 -16.39 4.87
N LYS A 51 2.86 -16.18 4.19
CA LYS A 51 4.11 -15.74 4.79
C LYS A 51 4.73 -14.65 3.95
N ILE A 52 5.53 -13.78 4.56
CA ILE A 52 6.29 -12.77 3.81
C ILE A 52 7.14 -13.38 2.68
N THR A 53 7.64 -14.61 2.83
CA THR A 53 8.41 -15.31 1.79
C THR A 53 7.61 -15.63 0.53
N ASP A 54 6.28 -15.65 0.62
CA ASP A 54 5.39 -15.88 -0.51
C ASP A 54 5.34 -14.66 -1.46
N LEU A 55 5.72 -13.47 -0.96
CA LEU A 55 5.91 -12.25 -1.77
C LEU A 55 7.25 -12.26 -2.54
N GLY A 56 8.14 -13.20 -2.20
CA GLY A 56 9.48 -13.30 -2.76
C GLY A 56 10.57 -12.69 -1.87
N PRO A 57 11.81 -12.63 -2.36
CA PRO A 57 12.95 -12.18 -1.57
C PRO A 57 12.91 -10.67 -1.31
N ASP A 58 13.63 -10.26 -0.26
CA ASP A 58 13.94 -8.86 0.10
C ASP A 58 12.74 -7.97 0.45
N PHE A 59 11.57 -8.57 0.70
CA PHE A 59 10.46 -7.86 1.32
C PHE A 59 10.73 -7.64 2.81
N ASP A 60 10.50 -6.41 3.26
CA ASP A 60 10.41 -6.04 4.67
C ASP A 60 8.92 -5.76 4.98
N ASP A 61 8.40 -6.34 6.06
CA ASP A 61 7.05 -6.04 6.52
C ASP A 61 7.00 -4.74 7.34
N ILE A 62 5.86 -4.09 7.26
CA ILE A 62 5.45 -3.04 8.18
C ILE A 62 4.69 -3.79 9.28
N ASP A 63 5.36 -4.05 10.40
CA ASP A 63 4.88 -4.80 11.58
C ASP A 63 3.67 -4.12 12.26
N VAL A 64 2.56 -4.11 11.54
CA VAL A 64 1.27 -3.53 11.89
C VAL A 64 0.20 -4.39 11.24
N ASP A 65 -0.58 -5.04 12.10
CA ASP A 65 -1.85 -5.68 11.72
C ASP A 65 -2.82 -4.66 11.10
N LEU A 66 -3.22 -4.89 9.86
CA LEU A 66 -4.17 -4.02 9.15
C LEU A 66 -5.58 -4.09 9.75
N ASN A 67 -5.92 -5.17 10.45
CA ASN A 67 -7.18 -5.36 11.17
C ASN A 67 -7.05 -5.06 12.68
N ARG A 68 -6.01 -4.33 13.11
CA ARG A 68 -5.70 -4.14 14.53
C ARG A 68 -6.90 -3.69 15.35
N GLY A 69 -7.37 -4.57 16.24
CA GLY A 69 -8.47 -4.31 17.15
C GLY A 69 -9.87 -4.44 16.54
N SER A 70 -9.97 -4.76 15.25
CA SER A 70 -11.22 -5.06 14.55
C SER A 70 -11.62 -6.53 14.71
N GLY A 71 -10.66 -7.42 14.98
CA GLY A 71 -10.91 -8.84 15.23
C GLY A 71 -11.08 -9.70 13.97
N GLY A 72 -10.74 -9.16 12.79
CA GLY A 72 -10.58 -9.92 11.55
C GLY A 72 -9.20 -10.54 11.43
N ASP A 73 -8.81 -10.85 10.20
CA ASP A 73 -7.58 -11.58 9.90
C ASP A 73 -6.31 -10.79 10.16
N TYR A 74 -5.22 -11.49 10.52
CA TYR A 74 -3.93 -10.86 10.78
C TYR A 74 -3.16 -10.67 9.47
N ILE A 75 -3.45 -9.54 8.83
CA ILE A 75 -2.91 -9.13 7.53
C ILE A 75 -1.83 -8.08 7.76
N LEU A 76 -0.67 -8.24 7.12
CA LEU A 76 0.40 -7.23 7.12
C LEU A 76 0.67 -6.69 5.72
N LEU A 77 1.11 -5.42 5.67
CA LEU A 77 1.64 -4.80 4.46
C LEU A 77 3.15 -4.94 4.42
N ALA A 78 3.71 -5.35 3.29
CA ALA A 78 5.15 -5.47 3.09
C ALA A 78 5.59 -4.76 1.81
N TYR A 79 6.85 -4.37 1.77
CA TYR A 79 7.43 -3.66 0.64
C TYR A 79 8.84 -4.14 0.35
N ARG A 80 9.24 -4.03 -0.91
CA ARG A 80 10.63 -4.27 -1.35
C ARG A 80 11.21 -2.97 -1.87
N LYS A 81 12.41 -2.63 -1.41
CA LYS A 81 13.16 -1.48 -1.94
C LYS A 81 13.81 -1.84 -3.27
N HIS A 82 14.01 -0.83 -4.09
CA HIS A 82 14.79 -0.90 -5.33
C HIS A 82 16.19 -1.45 -5.06
N THR A 83 16.56 -2.51 -5.78
CA THR A 83 17.89 -3.13 -5.69
C THR A 83 18.77 -2.80 -6.89
N ASP A 84 18.21 -2.80 -8.11
CA ASP A 84 18.93 -2.48 -9.34
C ASP A 84 18.05 -1.83 -10.43
N HIS A 85 18.67 -1.20 -11.43
CA HIS A 85 17.98 -0.42 -12.47
C HIS A 85 16.98 -1.19 -13.36
N SER A 86 16.86 -2.50 -13.23
CA SER A 86 15.83 -3.29 -13.93
C SER A 86 14.48 -3.29 -13.21
N ASP A 87 14.44 -2.94 -11.92
CA ASP A 87 13.21 -2.79 -11.16
C ASP A 87 12.35 -1.64 -11.73
N GLN A 88 11.03 -1.90 -11.84
CA GLN A 88 10.08 -0.80 -11.91
C GLN A 88 9.97 -0.13 -10.53
N LEU A 89 9.67 1.16 -10.53
CA LEU A 89 9.42 1.90 -9.30
C LEU A 89 7.93 1.99 -9.04
N LEU A 90 7.54 1.82 -7.77
CA LEU A 90 6.21 2.16 -7.33
C LEU A 90 6.12 3.68 -7.25
N THR A 91 5.27 4.27 -8.08
CA THR A 91 5.12 5.73 -8.21
C THR A 91 3.84 6.24 -7.60
N GLY A 92 2.91 5.36 -7.24
CA GLY A 92 1.66 5.75 -6.63
C GLY A 92 0.94 4.63 -5.91
N LEU A 93 0.08 5.05 -4.98
CA LEU A 93 -0.83 4.20 -4.22
C LEU A 93 -2.26 4.73 -4.37
N SER A 94 -3.23 3.82 -4.36
CA SER A 94 -4.62 4.20 -4.19
C SER A 94 -5.39 3.22 -3.34
N ILE A 95 -6.38 3.73 -2.63
CA ILE A 95 -7.33 2.94 -1.85
C ILE A 95 -8.68 3.01 -2.55
N TRP A 96 -9.32 1.86 -2.68
CA TRP A 96 -10.71 1.75 -3.12
C TRP A 96 -11.57 1.06 -2.06
N ASP A 97 -12.81 1.50 -1.92
CA ASP A 97 -13.83 0.82 -1.11
C ASP A 97 -15.05 0.36 -1.93
N ARG A 98 -15.83 -0.59 -1.39
CA ARG A 98 -17.05 -1.08 -2.04
C ARG A 98 -18.11 -0.02 -2.39
N HIS A 99 -18.02 1.18 -1.81
CA HIS A 99 -18.89 2.31 -2.12
C HIS A 99 -18.34 3.20 -3.23
N THR A 100 -17.34 2.72 -3.97
CA THR A 100 -16.70 3.41 -5.09
C THR A 100 -15.91 4.65 -4.69
N THR A 101 -15.53 4.76 -3.42
CA THR A 101 -14.60 5.79 -2.97
C THR A 101 -13.20 5.45 -3.45
N TYR A 102 -12.53 6.40 -4.10
CA TYR A 102 -11.11 6.30 -4.42
C TYR A 102 -10.32 7.38 -3.70
N VAL A 103 -9.18 7.00 -3.14
CA VAL A 103 -8.19 7.93 -2.60
C VAL A 103 -6.86 7.66 -3.29
N TYR A 104 -6.26 8.71 -3.84
CA TYR A 104 -5.05 8.62 -4.66
C TYR A 104 -3.88 9.33 -3.99
N SER A 105 -2.66 8.80 -4.17
CA SER A 105 -1.43 9.49 -3.78
C SER A 105 -1.19 10.73 -4.67
N LEU A 106 -0.39 11.67 -4.17
CA LEU A 106 -0.08 12.93 -4.84
C LEU A 106 0.49 12.70 -6.24
N GLY A 107 0.11 13.58 -7.17
CA GLY A 107 0.56 13.56 -8.56
C GLY A 107 -0.02 12.44 -9.44
N THR A 108 -0.80 11.52 -8.87
CA THR A 108 -1.43 10.43 -9.64
C THR A 108 -2.82 10.79 -10.14
N SER A 109 -3.33 9.99 -11.08
CA SER A 109 -4.64 10.18 -11.71
C SER A 109 -5.44 8.87 -11.75
N ALA A 110 -6.77 8.98 -11.71
CA ALA A 110 -7.67 7.86 -11.93
C ALA A 110 -7.52 7.23 -13.32
N ALA A 111 -6.92 7.95 -14.28
CA ALA A 111 -6.63 7.44 -15.62
C ALA A 111 -5.40 6.51 -15.69
N TYR A 112 -4.63 6.38 -14.60
CA TYR A 112 -3.50 5.46 -14.55
C TYR A 112 -3.99 4.01 -14.48
N THR A 113 -3.11 3.11 -14.87
CA THR A 113 -3.26 1.68 -14.67
C THR A 113 -2.92 1.37 -13.23
N TRP A 114 -3.91 0.84 -12.53
CA TRP A 114 -3.82 0.47 -11.11
C TRP A 114 -3.81 -1.05 -10.97
N HIS A 115 -2.85 -1.55 -10.20
CA HIS A 115 -2.67 -2.96 -9.89
C HIS A 115 -3.06 -3.19 -8.45
N GLY A 116 -4.10 -3.98 -8.21
CA GLY A 116 -4.54 -4.29 -6.87
C GLY A 116 -3.67 -5.36 -6.21
N LEU A 117 -3.54 -5.28 -4.89
CA LEU A 117 -2.85 -6.32 -4.13
C LEU A 117 -3.73 -7.55 -4.04
N LEU A 118 -3.14 -8.72 -4.31
CA LEU A 118 -3.83 -9.98 -4.41
C LEU A 118 -3.52 -10.85 -3.19
N GLN A 119 -4.48 -11.68 -2.79
CA GLN A 119 -4.23 -12.84 -1.93
C GLN A 119 -3.25 -13.79 -2.63
N TYR A 120 -2.32 -14.37 -1.88
CA TYR A 120 -1.26 -15.21 -2.43
C TYR A 120 -1.81 -16.43 -3.19
N GLY A 121 -1.26 -16.66 -4.39
CA GLY A 121 -1.66 -17.79 -5.22
C GLY A 121 -3.06 -17.67 -5.85
N THR A 122 -3.72 -16.51 -5.73
CA THR A 122 -5.05 -16.27 -6.29
C THR A 122 -5.06 -15.13 -7.32
N SER A 123 -6.23 -14.87 -7.91
CA SER A 123 -6.53 -13.65 -8.66
C SER A 123 -7.51 -12.72 -7.91
N SER A 124 -7.76 -13.02 -6.64
CA SER A 124 -8.65 -12.24 -5.77
C SER A 124 -7.86 -11.10 -5.14
N LEU A 125 -8.48 -9.93 -5.08
CA LEU A 125 -7.91 -8.81 -4.34
C LEU A 125 -7.95 -9.12 -2.84
N GLN A 126 -6.87 -8.78 -2.13
CA GLN A 126 -6.86 -8.83 -0.66
C GLN A 126 -7.78 -7.75 -0.12
N ASP A 127 -8.87 -8.17 0.54
CA ASP A 127 -9.63 -7.26 1.39
C ASP A 127 -8.81 -6.96 2.64
N LEU A 128 -8.51 -5.69 2.90
CA LEU A 128 -7.73 -5.29 4.08
C LEU A 128 -8.52 -5.44 5.38
N ASN A 129 -9.84 -5.60 5.28
CA ASN A 129 -10.77 -5.84 6.39
C ASN A 129 -11.29 -7.29 6.41
N GLU A 130 -10.55 -8.25 5.86
CA GLU A 130 -10.99 -9.64 5.79
C GLU A 130 -11.37 -10.14 7.21
N ASP A 131 -12.54 -10.77 7.29
CA ASP A 131 -13.21 -11.22 8.52
C ASP A 131 -13.44 -10.18 9.64
N ALA A 132 -13.20 -8.89 9.37
CA ALA A 132 -13.38 -7.81 10.33
C ALA A 132 -14.80 -7.21 10.36
N SER A 133 -15.73 -7.75 9.55
CA SER A 133 -17.11 -7.25 9.40
C SER A 133 -17.22 -5.76 8.97
N GLY A 134 -16.16 -5.21 8.37
CA GLY A 134 -16.06 -3.82 7.96
C GLY A 134 -16.43 -3.54 6.49
N GLU A 135 -15.94 -2.41 5.99
CA GLU A 135 -15.96 -2.10 4.56
C GLU A 135 -14.97 -2.98 3.80
N TYR A 136 -15.30 -3.42 2.58
CA TYR A 136 -14.32 -4.04 1.70
C TYR A 136 -13.37 -2.97 1.19
N ILE A 137 -12.11 -3.06 1.59
CA ILE A 137 -11.08 -2.05 1.31
C ILE A 137 -9.93 -2.73 0.59
N TYR A 138 -9.47 -2.11 -0.48
CA TYR A 138 -8.45 -2.68 -1.34
C TYR A 138 -7.37 -1.65 -1.62
N LEU A 139 -6.11 -2.06 -1.54
CA LEU A 139 -4.96 -1.25 -1.87
C LEU A 139 -4.50 -1.57 -3.30
N TYR A 140 -4.15 -0.52 -4.03
CA TYR A 140 -3.61 -0.61 -5.38
C TYR A 140 -2.32 0.19 -5.48
N TYR A 141 -1.48 -0.19 -6.43
CA TYR A 141 -0.29 0.54 -6.80
C TYR A 141 -0.25 0.83 -8.30
N THR A 142 0.62 1.75 -8.69
CA THR A 142 0.96 2.02 -10.08
C THR A 142 2.47 2.24 -10.21
N THR A 143 2.99 1.93 -11.39
CA THR A 143 4.39 2.20 -11.78
C THR A 143 4.48 3.25 -12.89
N GLN A 144 3.34 3.84 -13.27
CA GLN A 144 3.30 4.91 -14.27
C GLN A 144 3.99 6.17 -13.74
N PHE A 145 4.81 6.78 -14.56
CA PHE A 145 5.60 7.97 -14.20
C PHE A 145 4.72 9.10 -13.64
N VAL A 146 5.17 9.69 -12.54
CA VAL A 146 4.59 10.89 -11.93
C VAL A 146 5.62 12.01 -12.05
N GLU A 147 5.20 13.13 -12.63
CA GLU A 147 6.04 14.33 -12.75
C GLU A 147 6.42 14.86 -11.36
N GLU A 148 7.70 15.15 -11.12
CA GLU A 148 8.16 15.71 -9.84
C GLU A 148 7.46 17.05 -9.52
N SER A 149 7.11 17.82 -10.54
CA SER A 149 6.35 19.08 -10.37
C SER A 149 4.94 18.90 -9.79
N ALA A 150 4.40 17.69 -9.83
CA ALA A 150 3.12 17.33 -9.21
C ALA A 150 3.29 16.80 -7.78
N LEU A 151 4.54 16.61 -7.33
CA LEU A 151 4.90 16.21 -5.99
C LEU A 151 5.23 17.45 -5.14
N PRO A 152 5.10 17.33 -3.81
CA PRO A 152 5.49 18.40 -2.92
C PRO A 152 7.00 18.65 -3.04
N GLY A 153 7.37 19.91 -3.26
CA GLY A 153 8.76 20.33 -3.39
C GLY A 153 9.59 20.04 -2.12
N LYS A 154 10.92 20.17 -2.26
CA LYS A 154 11.88 20.05 -1.15
C LYS A 154 11.66 21.10 -0.08
#